data_AF-A0A661U368-F1
#
_entry.id   AF-A0A661U368-F1
#
_cell.length_a   1.000
_cell.length_b   1.000
_cell.length_c   1.000
_cell.angle_alpha   90.00
_cell.angle_beta   90.00
_cell.angle_gamma   90.00
#
_symmetry.space_group_name_H-M   'P 1'
#
loop_
_entity.id
_entity.type
_entity.pdbx_description
1 polymer ?
#
loop_
_entity_poly.entity_id
_entity_poly.type
_entity_poly.pdbx_seq_one_letter_code
_entity_poly.pdbx_strand_id
1 'polypeptide(L)'
;MGEYSLFEKVAVWSVLGCGLIGILYGLYLIRQIMSYSTGTKKMQEIATAIREGAGAYLRRQFKTIILIMVVLAIFLFFTGANMPMRLGRSLSFLAGAFFSGLVGFGGMMMAVRGNVRTAEAARHSFSKALEIAFRTGTITGMFTVGLGLIGCTAIFIIYGEQAYEVLIGFGFGGSLIALFMRVGGGIYTKAADIGADLVGKVEKGIPEDDPRN
;
A
#
# COMPACT_ATOMS: atom_id res chain seq x y z
N MET A 1 31.58 11.01 2.34
CA MET A 1 30.89 11.99 3.24
C MET A 1 31.78 13.14 3.73
N GLY A 2 33.05 13.25 3.31
CA GLY A 2 33.94 14.35 3.71
C GLY A 2 33.60 15.71 3.10
N GLU A 3 32.94 15.73 1.94
CA GLU A 3 32.69 16.95 1.14
C GLU A 3 31.30 17.58 1.30
N TYR A 4 30.40 16.98 2.09
CA TYR A 4 29.05 17.52 2.30
C TYR A 4 28.97 18.48 3.48
N SER A 5 28.26 19.58 3.29
CA SER A 5 27.98 20.59 4.31
C SER A 5 27.28 19.97 5.51
N LEU A 6 27.50 20.55 6.71
CA LEU A 6 26.78 20.17 7.91
C LEU A 6 25.25 20.19 7.70
N PHE A 7 24.77 21.18 6.95
CA PHE A 7 23.36 21.31 6.61
C PHE A 7 22.84 20.11 5.81
N GLU A 8 23.57 19.67 4.78
CA GLU A 8 23.15 18.54 3.92
C GLU A 8 23.08 17.24 4.72
N LYS A 9 24.08 17.01 5.58
CA LYS A 9 24.08 15.85 6.48
C LYS A 9 22.87 15.89 7.41
N VAL A 10 22.62 17.03 8.07
CA VAL A 10 21.49 17.19 8.99
C VAL A 10 20.16 17.02 8.25
N ALA A 11 20.02 17.56 7.03
CA ALA A 11 18.81 17.45 6.23
C ALA A 11 18.48 15.99 5.88
N VAL A 12 19.47 15.23 5.39
CA VAL A 12 19.30 13.81 5.05
C VAL A 12 18.88 12.98 6.26
N TRP A 13 19.54 13.17 7.41
CA TRP A 13 19.17 12.48 8.65
C TRP A 13 17.79 12.89 9.17
N SER A 14 17.41 14.16 9.00
CA SER A 14 16.09 14.66 9.38
C SER A 14 14.98 14.03 8.53
N VAL A 15 15.18 13.90 7.22
CA VAL A 15 14.23 13.22 6.33
C VAL A 15 14.06 11.75 6.71
N LEU A 16 15.16 11.05 7.02
CA LEU A 16 15.10 9.68 7.51
C LEU A 16 14.31 9.59 8.83
N GLY A 17 14.54 10.52 9.76
CA GLY A 17 13.82 10.64 11.02
C GLY A 17 12.31 10.83 10.81
N CYS A 18 11.91 11.72 9.91
CA CYS A 18 10.50 11.93 9.54
C CYS A 18 9.85 10.65 8.98
N GLY A 19 10.57 9.92 8.12
CA GLY A 19 10.09 8.64 7.58
C GLY A 19 9.87 7.59 8.67
N LEU A 20 10.80 7.47 9.61
CA LEU A 20 10.70 6.57 10.77
C LEU A 20 9.53 6.96 11.69
N ILE A 21 9.37 8.25 12.01
CA ILE A 21 8.25 8.75 12.81
C ILE A 21 6.91 8.43 12.13
N GLY A 22 6.82 8.59 10.80
CA GLY A 22 5.64 8.20 10.03
C GLY A 22 5.29 6.73 10.21
N ILE A 23 6.26 5.82 10.08
CA ILE A 23 6.05 4.38 10.31
C ILE A 23 5.60 4.10 11.74
N LEU A 24 6.26 4.70 12.74
CA LEU A 24 5.91 4.51 14.16
C LEU A 24 4.49 5.00 14.45
N TYR A 25 4.09 6.13 13.87
CA TYR A 25 2.74 6.65 14.00
C TYR A 25 1.71 5.74 13.32
N GLY A 26 2.02 5.20 12.13
CA GLY A 26 1.19 4.18 11.46
C GLY A 26 1.02 2.92 12.32
N LEU A 27 2.08 2.44 12.96
CA LEU A 27 2.04 1.29 13.87
C LEU A 27 1.23 1.59 15.15
N TYR A 28 1.35 2.79 15.70
CA TYR A 28 0.52 3.26 16.81
C TYR A 28 -0.96 3.24 16.43
N LEU A 29 -1.30 3.78 15.26
CA LEU A 29 -2.67 3.76 14.74
C LEU A 29 -3.17 2.34 14.50
N ILE A 30 -2.34 1.41 13.99
CA ILE A 30 -2.73 0.00 13.88
C ILE A 30 -3.17 -0.55 15.25
N ARG A 31 -2.35 -0.34 16.29
CA ARG A 31 -2.68 -0.84 17.63
C ARG A 31 -3.99 -0.26 18.14
N GLN A 32 -4.21 1.03 17.91
CA GLN A 32 -5.45 1.71 18.27
C GLN A 32 -6.65 1.18 17.48
N ILE A 33 -6.53 0.97 16.17
CA ILE A 33 -7.62 0.42 15.36
C ILE A 33 -7.94 -1.00 15.84
N MET A 34 -6.92 -1.83 16.06
CA MET A 34 -7.10 -3.22 16.45
C MET A 34 -7.78 -3.39 17.82
N SER A 35 -7.69 -2.41 18.72
CA SER A 35 -8.36 -2.45 20.03
C SER A 35 -9.86 -2.15 19.97
N TYR A 36 -10.38 -1.57 18.88
CA TYR A 36 -11.83 -1.38 18.72
C TYR A 36 -12.55 -2.71 18.49
N SER A 37 -13.79 -2.78 18.97
CA SER A 37 -14.68 -3.93 18.82
C SER A 37 -14.94 -4.24 17.35
N THR A 38 -15.00 -5.54 17.03
CA THR A 38 -15.39 -6.05 15.70
C THR A 38 -16.90 -6.31 15.59
N GLY A 39 -17.67 -5.90 16.60
CA GLY A 39 -19.12 -6.00 16.61
C GLY A 39 -19.64 -7.44 16.75
N THR A 40 -20.80 -7.69 16.16
CA THR A 40 -21.53 -8.96 16.28
C THR A 40 -20.87 -10.12 15.55
N LYS A 41 -21.23 -11.36 15.88
CA LYS A 41 -20.75 -12.57 15.18
C LYS A 41 -20.98 -12.50 13.67
N LYS A 42 -22.19 -12.08 13.26
CA LYS A 42 -22.56 -11.93 11.84
C LYS A 42 -21.65 -10.92 11.11
N MET A 43 -21.28 -9.82 11.76
CA MET A 43 -20.33 -8.85 11.19
C MET A 43 -18.93 -9.45 11.02
N GLN A 44 -18.48 -10.24 11.99
CA GLN A 44 -17.18 -10.91 11.92
C GLN A 44 -17.13 -11.98 10.83
N GLU A 45 -18.23 -12.72 10.62
CA GLU A 45 -18.38 -13.68 9.53
C GLU A 45 -18.25 -13.02 8.15
N ILE A 46 -19.01 -11.93 7.92
CA ILE A 46 -18.94 -11.16 6.66
C ILE A 46 -17.54 -10.58 6.46
N ALA A 47 -16.95 -9.97 7.50
CA ALA A 47 -15.60 -9.42 7.42
C ALA A 47 -14.54 -10.49 7.10
N THR A 48 -14.75 -11.73 7.59
CA THR A 48 -13.86 -12.86 7.29
C THR A 48 -13.96 -13.26 5.83
N ALA A 49 -15.16 -13.37 5.28
CA ALA A 49 -15.37 -13.66 3.85
C ALA A 49 -14.73 -12.58 2.94
N ILE A 50 -14.92 -11.29 3.26
CA ILE A 50 -14.29 -10.18 2.53
C ILE A 50 -12.76 -10.30 2.61
N ARG A 51 -12.20 -10.61 3.79
CA ARG A 51 -10.76 -10.74 4.00
C ARG A 51 -10.17 -11.90 3.20
N GLU A 52 -10.87 -13.02 3.15
CA GLU A 52 -10.46 -14.19 2.37
C GLU A 52 -10.46 -13.89 0.88
N GLY A 53 -11.52 -13.28 0.36
CA GLY A 53 -11.62 -12.85 -1.04
C GLY A 53 -10.53 -11.86 -1.42
N ALA A 54 -10.35 -10.80 -0.63
CA ALA A 54 -9.30 -9.79 -0.81
C ALA A 54 -7.89 -10.43 -0.79
N GLY A 55 -7.64 -11.32 0.17
CA GLY A 55 -6.35 -12.02 0.27
C GLY A 55 -6.10 -13.01 -0.88
N ALA A 56 -7.14 -13.70 -1.37
CA ALA A 56 -7.04 -14.57 -2.53
C ALA A 56 -6.73 -13.77 -3.81
N TYR A 57 -7.46 -12.67 -4.03
CA TYR A 57 -7.25 -11.76 -5.15
C TYR A 57 -5.83 -11.19 -5.16
N LEU A 58 -5.37 -10.61 -4.05
CA LEU A 58 -4.02 -10.06 -3.96
C LEU A 58 -2.93 -11.11 -4.21
N ARG A 59 -3.05 -12.31 -3.60
CA ARG A 59 -2.07 -13.38 -3.84
C ARG A 59 -1.98 -13.77 -5.31
N ARG A 60 -3.13 -13.87 -6.00
CA ARG A 60 -3.17 -14.14 -7.44
C ARG A 60 -2.53 -13.01 -8.23
N GLN A 61 -2.85 -11.77 -7.91
CA GLN A 61 -2.31 -10.58 -8.57
C GLN A 61 -0.79 -10.48 -8.41
N PHE A 62 -0.26 -10.57 -7.18
CA PHE A 62 1.18 -10.55 -6.92
C PHE A 62 1.93 -11.70 -7.61
N LYS A 63 1.34 -12.90 -7.65
CA LYS A 63 1.92 -14.05 -8.36
C LYS A 63 2.06 -13.80 -9.87
N THR A 64 1.18 -13.02 -10.47
CA THR A 64 1.30 -12.62 -11.88
C THR A 64 2.35 -11.52 -12.05
N ILE A 65 2.34 -10.51 -11.15
CA ILE A 65 3.25 -9.37 -11.25
C ILE A 65 4.71 -9.76 -11.03
N ILE A 66 5.00 -10.76 -10.18
CA ILE A 66 6.39 -11.16 -9.88
C ILE A 66 7.16 -11.58 -11.13
N LEU A 67 6.50 -12.23 -12.10
CA LEU A 67 7.13 -12.61 -13.37
C LEU A 67 7.54 -11.36 -14.15
N ILE A 68 6.65 -10.38 -14.26
CA ILE A 68 6.88 -9.11 -14.94
C ILE A 68 8.01 -8.34 -14.24
N MET A 69 8.03 -8.34 -12.91
CA MET A 69 9.10 -7.72 -12.12
C MET A 69 10.46 -8.32 -12.41
N VAL A 70 10.58 -9.65 -12.44
CA VAL A 70 11.87 -10.32 -12.72
C VAL A 70 12.36 -9.98 -14.12
N VAL A 71 11.49 -10.03 -15.12
CA VAL A 71 11.85 -9.68 -16.51
C VAL A 71 12.30 -8.23 -16.61
N LEU A 72 11.57 -7.29 -16.00
CA LEU A 72 11.93 -5.87 -16.01
C LEU A 72 13.21 -5.59 -15.21
N ALA A 73 13.44 -6.27 -14.09
CA ALA A 73 14.68 -6.13 -13.33
C ALA A 73 15.90 -6.55 -14.17
N ILE A 74 15.81 -7.68 -14.87
CA ILE A 74 16.86 -8.14 -15.80
C ILE A 74 17.08 -7.10 -16.91
N PHE A 75 16.00 -6.58 -17.51
CA PHE A 75 16.12 -5.56 -18.54
C PHE A 75 16.79 -4.28 -18.01
N LEU A 76 16.37 -3.80 -16.83
CA LEU A 76 16.96 -2.61 -16.20
C LEU A 76 18.45 -2.79 -15.89
N PHE A 77 18.86 -3.99 -15.48
CA PHE A 77 20.26 -4.32 -15.28
C PHE A 77 21.09 -4.08 -16.55
N PHE A 78 20.57 -4.42 -17.74
CA PHE A 78 21.29 -4.19 -19.00
C PHE A 78 21.36 -2.72 -19.43
N THR A 79 20.50 -1.84 -18.91
CA THR A 79 20.43 -0.43 -19.33
C THR A 79 21.40 0.53 -18.62
N GLY A 80 22.04 0.13 -17.52
CA GLY A 80 23.00 0.99 -16.81
C GLY A 80 24.37 1.07 -17.49
N ALA A 81 25.00 2.25 -17.45
CA ALA A 81 26.29 2.51 -18.07
C ALA A 81 27.47 1.84 -17.32
N ASN A 82 27.45 1.87 -15.99
CA ASN A 82 28.51 1.34 -15.13
C ASN A 82 28.01 0.18 -14.25
N MET A 83 28.87 -0.79 -13.95
CA MET A 83 28.50 -1.99 -13.18
C MET A 83 27.84 -1.71 -11.81
N PRO A 84 28.31 -0.74 -10.99
CA PRO A 84 27.64 -0.40 -9.72
C PRO A 84 26.25 0.19 -9.95
N MET A 85 26.10 0.98 -11.01
CA MET A 85 24.84 1.65 -11.35
C MET A 85 23.80 0.68 -11.91
N ARG A 86 24.24 -0.29 -12.72
CA ARG A 86 23.40 -1.39 -13.24
C ARG A 86 22.78 -2.18 -12.10
N LEU A 87 23.61 -2.57 -11.14
CA LEU A 87 23.18 -3.30 -9.97
C LEU A 87 22.27 -2.44 -9.09
N GLY A 88 22.67 -1.19 -8.82
CA GLY A 88 21.90 -0.24 -8.02
C GLY A 88 20.50 -0.01 -8.57
N ARG A 89 20.38 0.32 -9.86
CA ARG A 89 19.08 0.58 -10.51
C ARG A 89 18.15 -0.63 -10.46
N SER A 90 18.66 -1.83 -10.75
CA SER A 90 17.87 -3.07 -10.71
C SER A 90 17.43 -3.43 -9.29
N LEU A 91 18.34 -3.32 -8.31
CA LEU A 91 18.03 -3.60 -6.90
C LEU A 91 17.04 -2.59 -6.33
N SER A 92 17.22 -1.30 -6.65
CA SER A 92 16.31 -0.24 -6.24
C SER A 92 14.93 -0.41 -6.86
N PHE A 93 14.83 -0.86 -8.11
CA PHE A 93 13.55 -1.26 -8.71
C PHE A 93 12.84 -2.35 -7.90
N LEU A 94 13.55 -3.43 -7.54
CA LEU A 94 12.98 -4.49 -6.72
C LEU A 94 12.60 -3.98 -5.32
N ALA A 95 13.41 -3.12 -4.71
CA ALA A 95 13.12 -2.52 -3.41
C ALA A 95 11.87 -1.62 -3.45
N GLY A 96 11.75 -0.77 -4.48
CA GLY A 96 10.58 0.10 -4.66
C GLY A 96 9.30 -0.69 -4.91
N ALA A 97 9.39 -1.73 -5.74
CA ALA A 97 8.28 -2.65 -5.96
C ALA A 97 7.91 -3.42 -4.67
N PHE A 98 8.89 -3.88 -3.91
CA PHE A 98 8.66 -4.55 -2.63
C PHE A 98 7.97 -3.63 -1.62
N PHE A 99 8.44 -2.39 -1.45
CA PHE A 99 7.82 -1.42 -0.54
C PHE A 99 6.40 -1.05 -0.97
N SER A 100 6.17 -0.80 -2.26
CA SER A 100 4.83 -0.55 -2.80
C SER A 100 3.91 -1.74 -2.59
N GLY A 101 4.43 -2.96 -2.76
CA GLY A 101 3.71 -4.20 -2.50
C GLY A 101 3.34 -4.37 -1.02
N LEU A 102 4.27 -4.10 -0.10
CA LEU A 102 4.01 -4.13 1.34
C LEU A 102 2.92 -3.14 1.75
N VAL A 103 2.98 -1.91 1.22
CA VAL A 103 1.96 -0.87 1.46
C VAL A 103 0.61 -1.31 0.90
N GLY A 104 0.57 -1.83 -0.33
CA GLY A 104 -0.67 -2.27 -0.96
C GLY A 104 -1.32 -3.44 -0.22
N PHE A 105 -0.54 -4.47 0.12
CA PHE A 105 -1.03 -5.64 0.83
C PHE A 105 -1.44 -5.29 2.27
N GLY A 106 -0.55 -4.62 3.01
CA GLY A 106 -0.81 -4.21 4.39
C GLY A 106 -1.99 -3.24 4.50
N GLY A 107 -2.07 -2.28 3.57
CA GLY A 107 -3.16 -1.33 3.48
C GLY A 107 -4.51 -1.99 3.23
N MET A 108 -4.59 -2.96 2.30
CA MET A 108 -5.83 -3.72 2.08
C MET A 108 -6.23 -4.53 3.30
N MET A 109 -5.28 -5.22 3.95
CA MET A 109 -5.57 -5.97 5.18
C MET A 109 -6.06 -5.07 6.31
N MET A 110 -5.51 -3.85 6.43
CA MET A 110 -5.99 -2.88 7.41
C MET A 110 -7.36 -2.31 7.04
N ALA A 111 -7.63 -2.05 5.75
CA ALA A 111 -8.95 -1.60 5.30
C ALA A 111 -10.05 -2.62 5.64
N VAL A 112 -9.80 -3.91 5.39
CA VAL A 112 -10.76 -4.99 5.73
C VAL A 112 -10.86 -5.24 7.25
N ARG A 113 -9.87 -4.85 8.04
CA ARG A 113 -9.99 -4.88 9.51
C ARG A 113 -10.68 -3.63 10.06
N GLY A 114 -10.53 -2.50 9.39
CA GLY A 114 -11.13 -1.23 9.77
C GLY A 114 -12.61 -1.14 9.41
N ASN A 115 -13.03 -1.67 8.26
CA ASN A 115 -14.42 -1.56 7.78
C ASN A 115 -15.44 -2.11 8.80
N VAL A 116 -15.18 -3.27 9.41
CA VAL A 116 -16.06 -3.90 10.41
C VAL A 116 -16.12 -3.09 11.70
N ARG A 117 -15.00 -2.45 12.07
CA ARG A 117 -14.91 -1.58 13.25
C ARG A 117 -15.62 -0.25 13.02
N THR A 118 -15.51 0.29 11.81
CA THR A 118 -16.27 1.47 11.37
C THR A 118 -17.76 1.17 11.38
N ALA A 119 -18.19 0.01 10.86
CA ALA A 119 -19.59 -0.41 10.86
C ALA A 119 -20.13 -0.56 12.30
N GLU A 120 -19.36 -1.15 13.21
CA GLU A 120 -19.78 -1.27 14.61
C GLU A 120 -19.87 0.10 15.28
N ALA A 121 -18.90 0.98 15.06
CA ALA A 121 -18.94 2.33 15.62
C ALA A 121 -20.12 3.17 15.08
N ALA A 122 -20.52 2.95 13.82
CA ALA A 122 -21.65 3.64 13.20
C ALA A 122 -22.99 3.33 13.90
N ARG A 123 -23.11 2.18 14.59
CA ARG A 123 -24.27 1.84 15.40
C ARG A 123 -24.43 2.72 16.65
N HIS A 124 -23.37 3.40 17.06
CA HIS A 124 -23.33 4.21 18.28
C HIS A 124 -23.09 5.69 18.01
N SER A 125 -22.20 6.04 17.07
CA SER A 125 -21.87 7.42 16.76
C SER A 125 -21.24 7.57 15.37
N PHE A 126 -21.79 8.49 14.58
CA PHE A 126 -21.21 8.90 13.30
C PHE A 126 -19.79 9.45 13.45
N SER A 127 -19.57 10.35 14.42
CA SER A 127 -18.26 10.97 14.67
C SER A 127 -17.18 9.91 14.94
N LYS A 128 -17.52 8.90 15.75
CA LYS A 128 -16.61 7.80 16.05
C LYS A 128 -16.33 6.91 14.84
N ALA A 129 -17.36 6.61 14.04
CA ALA A 129 -17.20 5.84 12.81
C ALA A 129 -16.27 6.55 11.82
N LEU A 130 -16.46 7.86 11.64
CA LEU A 130 -15.62 8.69 10.78
C LEU A 130 -14.17 8.74 11.27
N GLU A 131 -13.95 8.92 12.58
CA GLU A 131 -12.62 8.90 13.20
C GLU A 131 -11.88 7.58 12.92
N ILE A 132 -12.57 6.44 13.11
CA ILE A 132 -12.00 5.11 12.86
C ILE A 132 -11.70 4.90 11.37
N ALA A 133 -12.62 5.30 10.49
CA ALA A 133 -12.44 5.18 9.04
C ALA A 133 -11.23 6.02 8.57
N PHE A 134 -11.16 7.27 9.01
CA PHE A 134 -10.08 8.19 8.64
C PHE A 134 -8.74 7.69 9.16
N ARG A 135 -8.65 7.29 10.43
CA ARG A 135 -7.42 6.73 11.02
C ARG A 135 -6.98 5.44 10.33
N THR A 136 -7.92 4.58 9.93
CA THR A 136 -7.62 3.37 9.15
C THR A 136 -6.96 3.74 7.81
N GLY A 137 -7.48 4.76 7.11
CA GLY A 137 -6.88 5.27 5.88
C GLY A 137 -5.49 5.89 6.09
N THR A 138 -5.33 6.65 7.17
CA THR A 138 -4.06 7.29 7.54
C THR A 138 -2.92 6.28 7.70
N ILE A 139 -3.19 5.06 8.20
CA ILE A 139 -2.18 4.01 8.35
C ILE A 139 -1.48 3.71 7.02
N THR A 140 -2.24 3.48 5.96
CA THR A 140 -1.70 3.20 4.62
C THR A 140 -0.90 4.39 4.10
N GLY A 141 -1.41 5.62 4.30
CA GLY A 141 -0.70 6.84 3.90
C GLY A 141 0.64 7.00 4.62
N MET A 142 0.67 6.77 5.93
CA MET A 142 1.89 6.86 6.75
C MET A 142 2.93 5.82 6.36
N PHE A 143 2.52 4.59 6.05
CA PHE A 143 3.46 3.58 5.51
C PHE A 143 3.96 3.94 4.12
N THR A 144 3.11 4.48 3.25
CA THR A 144 3.49 4.91 1.89
C THR A 144 4.60 5.97 1.96
N VAL A 145 4.35 7.04 2.73
CA VAL A 145 5.30 8.14 2.89
C VAL A 145 6.53 7.67 3.66
N GLY A 146 6.36 6.92 4.76
CA GLY A 146 7.44 6.44 5.60
C GLY A 146 8.42 5.53 4.86
N LEU A 147 7.92 4.48 4.20
CA LEU A 147 8.77 3.55 3.43
C LEU A 147 9.37 4.23 2.19
N GLY A 148 8.64 5.15 1.55
CA GLY A 148 9.14 5.95 0.44
C GLY A 148 10.32 6.83 0.86
N LEU A 149 10.19 7.59 1.95
CA LEU A 149 11.25 8.45 2.46
C LEU A 149 12.46 7.64 2.94
N ILE A 150 12.24 6.53 3.66
CA ILE A 150 13.35 5.67 4.11
C ILE A 150 14.08 5.07 2.90
N GLY A 151 13.35 4.54 1.92
CA GLY A 151 13.94 3.95 0.71
C GLY A 151 14.73 4.98 -0.11
N CYS A 152 14.14 6.14 -0.39
CA CYS A 152 14.81 7.21 -1.11
C CYS A 152 16.06 7.72 -0.38
N THR A 153 15.95 7.92 0.94
CA THR A 153 17.06 8.44 1.76
C THR A 153 18.19 7.42 1.88
N ALA A 154 17.87 6.13 2.02
CA ALA A 154 18.88 5.07 2.03
C ALA A 154 19.66 5.02 0.70
N ILE A 155 18.96 5.12 -0.43
CA ILE A 155 19.62 5.19 -1.76
C ILE A 155 20.50 6.43 -1.86
N PHE A 156 20.03 7.58 -1.37
CA PHE A 156 20.79 8.83 -1.38
C PHE A 156 22.07 8.74 -0.53
N ILE A 157 22.01 8.11 0.65
CA ILE A 157 23.17 7.89 1.53
C ILE A 157 24.21 6.97 0.89
N ILE A 158 23.78 5.95 0.14
CA ILE A 158 24.68 4.95 -0.46
C ILE A 158 25.34 5.48 -1.75
N TYR A 159 24.57 6.15 -2.62
CA TYR A 159 25.01 6.52 -3.97
C TYR A 159 25.37 8.01 -4.13
N GLY A 160 25.06 8.87 -3.15
CA GLY A 160 25.43 10.29 -3.17
C GLY A 160 24.94 11.02 -4.42
N GLU A 161 25.85 11.72 -5.11
CA GLU A 161 25.55 12.47 -6.33
C GLU A 161 24.98 11.61 -7.47
N GLN A 162 25.28 10.31 -7.47
CA GLN A 162 24.79 9.36 -8.47
C GLN A 162 23.43 8.75 -8.10
N ALA A 163 22.83 9.16 -6.98
CA ALA A 163 21.57 8.59 -6.49
C ALA A 163 20.40 8.81 -7.46
N TYR A 164 20.40 9.86 -8.28
CA TYR A 164 19.30 10.14 -9.21
C TYR A 164 19.06 9.00 -10.21
N GLU A 165 20.12 8.38 -10.76
CA GLU A 165 19.99 7.27 -11.70
C GLU A 165 19.40 6.01 -11.02
N VAL A 166 19.76 5.78 -9.76
CA VAL A 166 19.28 4.65 -8.96
C VAL A 166 17.85 4.87 -8.47
N LEU A 167 17.50 6.11 -8.10
CA LEU A 167 16.17 6.51 -7.68
C LEU A 167 15.13 6.36 -8.79
N ILE A 168 15.51 6.51 -10.06
CA ILE A 168 14.63 6.19 -11.20
C ILE A 168 14.17 4.73 -11.12
N GLY A 169 15.07 3.81 -10.79
CA GLY A 169 14.73 2.40 -10.56
C GLY A 169 13.70 2.25 -9.45
N PHE A 170 13.95 2.86 -8.29
CA PHE A 170 13.05 2.82 -7.13
C PHE A 170 11.65 3.35 -7.43
N GLY A 171 11.56 4.54 -8.03
CA GLY A 171 10.29 5.14 -8.42
C GLY A 171 9.54 4.32 -9.47
N PHE A 172 10.26 3.75 -10.43
CA PHE A 172 9.66 2.89 -11.46
C PHE A 172 9.09 1.60 -10.85
N GLY A 173 9.83 0.93 -9.96
CA GLY A 173 9.35 -0.27 -9.28
C GLY A 173 8.10 -0.01 -8.44
N GLY A 174 8.11 1.08 -7.67
CA GLY A 174 6.95 1.46 -6.86
C GLY A 174 5.71 1.77 -7.71
N SER A 175 5.91 2.51 -8.81
CA SER A 175 4.85 2.90 -9.74
C SER A 175 4.27 1.71 -10.51
N LEU A 176 5.10 0.73 -10.87
CA LEU A 176 4.67 -0.48 -11.56
C LEU A 176 3.66 -1.27 -10.71
N ILE A 177 3.98 -1.51 -9.44
CA ILE A 177 3.05 -2.18 -8.52
C ILE A 177 1.78 -1.35 -8.35
N ALA A 178 1.91 -0.04 -8.14
CA ALA A 178 0.76 0.84 -7.98
C ALA A 178 -0.18 0.81 -9.20
N LEU A 179 0.38 0.78 -10.41
CA LEU A 179 -0.37 0.66 -11.66
C LEU A 179 -1.19 -0.62 -11.69
N PHE A 180 -0.56 -1.79 -11.49
CA PHE A 180 -1.29 -3.06 -11.52
C PHE A 180 -2.33 -3.15 -10.42
N MET A 181 -2.00 -2.70 -9.20
CA MET A 181 -2.92 -2.69 -8.06
C MET A 181 -4.16 -1.83 -8.35
N ARG A 182 -3.98 -0.63 -8.94
CA ARG A 182 -5.10 0.26 -9.28
C ARG A 182 -5.91 -0.24 -10.47
N VAL A 183 -5.26 -0.63 -11.57
CA VAL A 183 -5.96 -1.05 -12.79
C VAL A 183 -6.64 -2.40 -12.57
N GLY A 184 -5.89 -3.41 -12.10
CA GLY A 184 -6.46 -4.73 -11.84
C GLY A 184 -7.53 -4.68 -10.76
N GLY A 185 -7.25 -3.97 -9.66
CA GLY A 185 -8.21 -3.81 -8.57
C GLY A 185 -9.47 -3.06 -9.02
N GLY A 186 -9.31 -2.01 -9.82
CA GLY A 186 -10.43 -1.25 -10.37
C GLY A 186 -11.31 -2.06 -11.32
N ILE A 187 -10.72 -2.91 -12.16
CA ILE A 187 -11.48 -3.83 -13.01
C ILE A 187 -12.26 -4.83 -12.15
N TYR A 188 -11.60 -5.44 -11.15
CA TYR A 188 -12.22 -6.40 -10.25
C TYR A 188 -13.41 -5.79 -9.50
N THR A 189 -13.22 -4.63 -8.87
CA THR A 189 -14.28 -4.00 -8.08
C THR A 189 -15.41 -3.48 -8.95
N LYS A 190 -15.10 -2.86 -10.10
CA LYS A 190 -16.15 -2.30 -10.97
C LYS A 190 -16.96 -3.35 -11.70
N ALA A 191 -16.37 -4.48 -12.08
CA ALA A 191 -17.14 -5.59 -12.63
C ALA A 191 -18.16 -6.14 -11.61
N ALA A 192 -17.75 -6.26 -10.34
CA ALA A 192 -18.64 -6.72 -9.27
C ALA A 192 -19.73 -5.69 -8.95
N ASP A 193 -19.34 -4.42 -8.79
CA ASP A 193 -20.22 -3.28 -8.47
C ASP A 193 -21.34 -3.12 -9.50
N ILE A 194 -20.99 -3.07 -10.79
CA ILE A 194 -21.96 -2.92 -11.88
C ILE A 194 -22.89 -4.14 -11.97
N GLY A 195 -22.35 -5.36 -11.83
CA GLY A 195 -23.16 -6.57 -11.88
C GLY A 195 -24.17 -6.67 -10.74
N ALA A 196 -23.73 -6.41 -9.51
CA ALA A 196 -24.56 -6.44 -8.33
C ALA A 196 -25.67 -5.38 -8.38
N ASP A 197 -25.32 -4.16 -8.77
CA ASP A 197 -26.27 -3.05 -8.84
C ASP A 197 -27.31 -3.21 -9.94
N LEU A 198 -26.92 -3.64 -11.15
CA LEU A 198 -27.87 -3.81 -12.24
C LEU A 198 -28.89 -4.91 -11.92
N VAL A 199 -28.42 -6.09 -11.52
CA VAL A 199 -29.34 -7.22 -11.26
C VAL A 199 -30.13 -6.98 -9.97
N GLY A 200 -29.48 -6.50 -8.91
CA GLY A 200 -30.12 -6.26 -7.62
C GLY A 200 -31.13 -5.13 -7.66
N LYS A 201 -30.67 -3.91 -7.97
CA LYS A 201 -31.50 -2.71 -7.88
C LYS A 201 -32.46 -2.60 -9.06
N VAL A 202 -32.00 -2.85 -10.29
CA VAL A 202 -32.77 -2.55 -11.50
C VAL A 202 -33.70 -3.71 -11.88
N GLU A 203 -33.20 -4.94 -11.89
CA GLU A 203 -34.02 -6.09 -12.33
C GLU A 203 -34.87 -6.69 -11.22
N LYS A 204 -34.33 -6.81 -10.00
CA LYS A 204 -34.99 -7.47 -8.86
C LYS A 204 -35.63 -6.50 -7.87
N GLY A 205 -35.29 -5.21 -7.93
CA GLY A 205 -35.82 -4.19 -7.03
C GLY A 205 -35.45 -4.42 -5.56
N ILE A 206 -34.35 -5.13 -5.28
CA ILE A 206 -33.85 -5.34 -3.91
C ILE A 206 -32.91 -4.20 -3.48
N PRO A 207 -32.76 -3.93 -2.18
CA PRO A 207 -31.83 -2.91 -1.68
C PRO A 207 -30.38 -3.14 -2.13
N GLU A 208 -29.60 -2.06 -2.11
CA GLU A 208 -28.14 -2.12 -2.27
C GLU A 208 -27.48 -2.96 -1.17
N ASP A 209 -26.42 -3.69 -1.52
CA ASP A 209 -25.68 -4.58 -0.61
C ASP A 209 -26.57 -5.62 0.12
N ASP A 210 -27.71 -6.01 -0.48
CA ASP A 210 -28.58 -7.03 0.09
C ASP A 210 -27.90 -8.41 0.10
N PRO A 211 -27.92 -9.15 1.22
CA PRO A 211 -27.19 -10.41 1.38
C PRO A 211 -27.67 -11.56 0.48
N ARG A 212 -28.79 -11.38 -0.25
CA ARG A 212 -29.29 -12.34 -1.24
C ARG A 212 -28.55 -12.25 -2.59
N ASN A 213 -27.86 -11.14 -2.85
CA ASN A 213 -27.00 -10.89 -4.00
C ASN A 213 -25.55 -11.25 -3.65
#